data_AF-A0A1M6IQB7-F1
#
_entry.id   AF-A0A1M6IQB7-F1
#
_cell.length_a   1.000
_cell.length_b   1.000
_cell.length_c   1.000
_cell.angle_alpha   90.00
_cell.angle_beta   90.00
_cell.angle_gamma   90.00
#
_symmetry.space_group_name_H-M   'P 1'
#
loop_
_entity.id
_entity.type
_entity.pdbx_description
1 polymer ?
#
loop_
_entity_poly.entity_id
_entity_poly.type
_entity_poly.pdbx_seq_one_letter_code
_entity_poly.pdbx_strand_id
1 'polypeptide(L)'
;MRYIILLFFTFICYSQNKRDIFIQDSILNTINNKMISKLEYEILKSNVLKLEKEYGYEPEFKYKLIDKSFLFEDFDFFKEELSILVKNYGFQVTFMNENESYYNSIMFGKLSKWFKKMYLKNHLYWLKHNFEKQLDIKTLNELPVKDQVIAKYSADLQNQLNLDSIQKNKFIEITANYYFKNIDDLLYISKKYDELPSTYNLGLVQNYRTVLIHNFRENTNKTWNLLFPYIKKSYMKNQITNVIFQDFDFYCYLKNGFQKFNSFKINQIPPSFRKNGNEIPIEDKEFLESFKKEVNWEN
;
A
#
# COMPACT_ATOMS: atom_id res chain seq x y z
N MET A 1 1.17 -16.60 -22.94
CA MET A 1 0.12 -15.60 -22.64
C MET A 1 -0.58 -15.96 -21.33
N ARG A 2 -0.30 -15.22 -20.24
CA ARG A 2 -1.11 -15.20 -19.02
C ARG A 2 -1.09 -13.76 -18.50
N TYR A 3 -2.17 -13.03 -18.75
CA TYR A 3 -2.42 -11.75 -18.12
C TYR A 3 -2.57 -11.98 -16.62
N ILE A 4 -1.60 -11.53 -15.82
CA ILE A 4 -1.75 -11.50 -14.36
C ILE A 4 -2.52 -10.22 -14.05
N ILE A 5 -3.84 -10.38 -13.97
CA ILE A 5 -4.72 -9.36 -13.40
C ILE A 5 -4.36 -9.29 -11.92
N LEU A 6 -3.82 -8.15 -11.48
CA LEU A 6 -3.68 -7.77 -10.08
C LEU A 6 -5.10 -7.64 -9.50
N LEU A 7 -5.64 -8.75 -8.99
CA LEU A 7 -6.87 -8.74 -8.23
C LEU A 7 -6.55 -8.24 -6.82
N PHE A 8 -6.90 -6.99 -6.54
CA PHE A 8 -7.06 -6.49 -5.19
C PHE A 8 -8.24 -7.22 -4.56
N PHE A 9 -7.94 -8.22 -3.77
CA PHE A 9 -8.94 -9.01 -3.07
C PHE A 9 -9.08 -8.50 -1.63
N THR A 10 -10.21 -7.85 -1.34
CA THR A 10 -10.65 -7.58 0.03
C THR A 10 -11.26 -8.87 0.58
N PHE A 11 -10.50 -9.66 1.34
CA PHE A 11 -11.04 -10.84 2.01
C PHE A 11 -10.74 -10.83 3.51
N ILE A 12 -11.65 -11.43 4.27
CA ILE A 12 -11.58 -11.59 5.72
C ILE A 12 -10.40 -12.49 6.07
N CYS A 13 -9.33 -11.90 6.61
CA CYS A 13 -8.11 -12.58 6.98
C CYS A 13 -8.18 -13.11 8.41
N TYR A 14 -7.43 -14.18 8.67
CA TYR A 14 -7.18 -14.70 10.02
C TYR A 14 -5.84 -14.13 10.50
N SER A 15 -5.71 -13.87 11.79
CA SER A 15 -4.57 -13.15 12.38
C SER A 15 -4.52 -11.64 12.06
N GLN A 16 -5.36 -10.89 12.77
CA GLN A 16 -5.41 -9.42 12.72
C GLN A 16 -5.57 -8.85 14.12
N ASN A 17 -5.00 -7.67 14.35
CA ASN A 17 -5.34 -6.91 15.56
C ASN A 17 -6.73 -6.26 15.39
N LYS A 18 -7.30 -5.76 16.49
CA LYS A 18 -8.62 -5.09 16.50
C LYS A 18 -8.73 -3.96 15.48
N ARG A 19 -7.64 -3.21 15.27
CA ARG A 19 -7.58 -2.10 14.31
C ARG A 19 -7.81 -2.59 12.88
N ASP A 20 -7.07 -3.60 12.47
CA ASP A 20 -7.15 -4.17 11.12
C ASP A 20 -8.49 -4.85 10.86
N ILE A 21 -9.05 -5.55 11.84
CA ILE A 21 -10.40 -6.13 11.76
C ILE A 21 -11.43 -5.02 11.52
N PHE A 22 -11.40 -3.95 12.31
CA PHE A 22 -12.34 -2.84 12.15
C PHE A 22 -12.18 -2.14 10.78
N ILE A 23 -10.95 -1.92 10.33
CA ILE A 23 -10.66 -1.36 9.01
C ILE A 23 -11.25 -2.25 7.90
N GLN A 24 -11.02 -3.56 7.98
CA GLN A 24 -11.49 -4.52 6.98
C GLN A 24 -13.02 -4.58 6.94
N ASP A 25 -13.68 -4.67 8.09
CA ASP A 25 -15.11 -4.92 8.19
C ASP A 25 -15.95 -3.64 8.00
N SER A 26 -15.42 -2.48 8.39
CA SER A 26 -16.21 -1.25 8.53
C SER A 26 -15.79 -0.10 7.61
N ILE A 27 -14.61 -0.17 6.98
CA ILE A 27 -14.03 0.95 6.19
C ILE A 27 -13.69 0.52 4.75
N LEU A 28 -12.93 -0.55 4.56
CA LEU A 28 -12.23 -0.83 3.30
C LEU A 28 -13.16 -1.02 2.09
N ASN A 29 -14.28 -1.72 2.25
CA ASN A 29 -15.21 -1.95 1.15
C ASN A 29 -15.88 -0.64 0.70
N THR A 30 -16.35 0.16 1.65
CA THR A 30 -17.08 1.41 1.35
C THR A 30 -16.15 2.50 0.82
N ILE A 31 -14.94 2.64 1.40
CA ILE A 31 -14.01 3.71 1.00
C ILE A 31 -13.46 3.54 -0.42
N ASN A 32 -13.29 2.29 -0.86
CA ASN A 32 -12.78 1.98 -2.20
C ASN A 32 -13.91 1.89 -3.24
N ASN A 33 -15.18 1.89 -2.82
CA ASN A 33 -16.31 1.88 -3.74
C ASN A 33 -16.53 3.30 -4.33
N LYS A 34 -16.53 3.40 -5.66
CA LYS A 34 -16.80 4.66 -6.36
C LYS A 34 -18.26 5.10 -6.22
N MET A 35 -19.20 4.15 -6.18
CA MET A 35 -20.64 4.39 -6.12
C MET A 35 -21.15 4.04 -4.72
N ILE A 36 -21.24 5.05 -3.86
CA ILE A 36 -21.87 4.94 -2.54
C ILE A 36 -23.00 5.98 -2.42
N SER A 37 -23.92 5.76 -1.51
CA SER A 37 -24.98 6.70 -1.13
C SER A 37 -24.49 7.71 -0.08
N LYS A 38 -25.27 8.78 0.15
CA LYS A 38 -24.99 9.76 1.21
C LYS A 38 -24.97 9.10 2.60
N LEU A 39 -25.86 8.15 2.86
CA LEU A 39 -25.90 7.42 4.14
C LEU A 39 -24.63 6.60 4.34
N GLU A 40 -24.18 5.87 3.33
CA GLU A 40 -22.92 5.11 3.39
C GLU A 40 -21.70 6.01 3.60
N TYR A 41 -21.69 7.20 3.00
CA TYR A 41 -20.67 8.22 3.26
C TYR A 41 -20.65 8.65 4.73
N GLU A 42 -21.79 8.99 5.33
CA GLU A 42 -21.85 9.43 6.73
C GLU A 42 -21.40 8.31 7.69
N ILE A 43 -21.79 7.06 7.40
CA ILE A 43 -21.33 5.88 8.16
C ILE A 43 -19.81 5.72 8.02
N LEU A 44 -19.29 5.78 6.80
CA LEU A 44 -17.85 5.67 6.54
C LEU A 44 -17.06 6.78 7.27
N LYS A 45 -17.51 8.03 7.17
CA LYS A 45 -16.90 9.18 7.86
C LYS A 45 -16.90 8.95 9.38
N SER A 46 -18.03 8.52 9.95
CA SER A 46 -18.14 8.19 11.37
C SER A 46 -17.19 7.07 11.81
N ASN A 47 -17.07 6.01 11.01
CA ASN A 47 -16.17 4.89 11.27
C ASN A 47 -14.69 5.33 11.25
N VAL A 48 -14.28 6.14 10.26
CA VAL A 48 -12.93 6.68 10.22
C VAL A 48 -12.66 7.58 11.43
N LEU A 49 -13.58 8.48 11.78
CA LEU A 49 -13.44 9.32 12.98
C LEU A 49 -13.40 8.50 14.28
N LYS A 50 -14.10 7.38 14.35
CA LYS A 50 -14.03 6.45 15.49
C LYS A 50 -12.65 5.80 15.58
N LEU A 51 -12.11 5.33 14.45
CA LEU A 51 -10.76 4.78 14.37
C LEU A 51 -9.72 5.80 14.87
N GLU A 52 -9.85 7.07 14.48
CA GLU A 52 -8.90 8.12 14.87
C GLU A 52 -8.88 8.40 16.37
N LYS A 53 -10.00 8.24 17.06
CA LYS A 53 -10.06 8.39 18.52
C LYS A 53 -9.21 7.36 19.25
N GLU A 54 -9.04 6.18 18.67
CA GLU A 54 -8.30 5.07 19.27
C GLU A 54 -6.84 5.02 18.80
N TYR A 55 -6.57 5.32 17.52
CA TYR A 55 -5.26 5.08 16.90
C TYR A 55 -4.55 6.35 16.37
N GLY A 56 -5.17 7.53 16.52
CA GLY A 56 -4.63 8.79 16.01
C GLY A 56 -5.08 9.09 14.58
N TYR A 57 -4.66 10.23 14.03
CA TYR A 57 -5.09 10.69 12.70
C TYR A 57 -4.77 9.67 11.60
N GLU A 58 -5.71 9.46 10.66
CA GLU A 58 -5.64 8.42 9.64
C GLU A 58 -5.49 9.04 8.23
N PRO A 59 -4.29 9.53 7.85
CA PRO A 59 -4.09 10.37 6.67
C PRO A 59 -4.48 9.69 5.36
N GLU A 60 -4.29 8.37 5.22
CA GLU A 60 -4.68 7.63 4.00
C GLU A 60 -6.19 7.55 3.84
N PHE A 61 -6.93 7.32 4.92
CA PHE A 61 -8.38 7.30 4.88
C PHE A 61 -8.94 8.70 4.67
N LYS A 62 -8.33 9.73 5.27
CA LYS A 62 -8.70 11.13 5.04
C LYS A 62 -8.45 11.57 3.61
N TYR A 63 -7.31 11.19 3.02
CA TYR A 63 -7.00 11.45 1.63
C TYR A 63 -8.03 10.86 0.65
N LYS A 64 -8.58 9.68 0.95
CA LYS A 64 -9.67 9.10 0.15
C LYS A 64 -11.03 9.74 0.47
N LEU A 65 -11.28 10.09 1.74
CA LEU A 65 -12.53 10.70 2.18
C LEU A 65 -12.76 12.09 1.62
N ILE A 66 -11.72 12.90 1.38
CA ILE A 66 -11.90 14.26 0.83
C ILE A 66 -12.62 14.26 -0.53
N ASP A 67 -12.42 13.22 -1.36
CA ASP A 67 -13.16 13.06 -2.61
C ASP A 67 -14.65 12.83 -2.35
N LYS A 68 -14.97 11.93 -1.41
CA LYS A 68 -16.36 11.64 -1.02
C LYS A 68 -17.03 12.83 -0.35
N SER A 69 -16.34 13.53 0.55
CA SER A 69 -16.90 14.71 1.23
C SER A 69 -17.24 15.81 0.23
N PHE A 70 -16.42 15.99 -0.81
CA PHE A 70 -16.72 16.94 -1.87
C PHE A 70 -17.94 16.51 -2.71
N LEU A 71 -18.00 15.24 -3.13
CA LEU A 71 -19.15 14.68 -3.87
C LEU A 71 -20.49 14.84 -3.14
N PHE A 72 -20.47 14.79 -1.82
CA PHE A 72 -21.65 14.90 -0.95
C PHE A 72 -21.80 16.27 -0.28
N GLU A 73 -21.16 17.30 -0.83
CA GLU A 73 -21.27 18.71 -0.44
C GLU A 73 -20.91 19.01 1.04
N ASP A 74 -20.16 18.13 1.70
CA ASP A 74 -19.62 18.33 3.04
C ASP A 74 -18.34 19.18 2.99
N PHE A 75 -18.51 20.44 2.59
CA PHE A 75 -17.42 21.34 2.27
C PHE A 75 -16.58 21.75 3.48
N ASP A 76 -17.14 21.76 4.68
CA ASP A 76 -16.40 22.12 5.88
C ASP A 76 -15.40 21.02 6.22
N PHE A 77 -15.85 19.76 6.24
CA PHE A 77 -14.95 18.61 6.41
C PHE A 77 -13.91 18.55 5.29
N PHE A 78 -14.33 18.73 4.03
CA PHE A 78 -13.40 18.76 2.88
C PHE A 78 -12.28 19.79 3.07
N LYS A 79 -12.63 21.04 3.42
CA LYS A 79 -11.67 22.14 3.55
C LYS A 79 -10.74 21.94 4.74
N GLU A 80 -11.28 21.49 5.87
CA GLU A 80 -10.51 21.20 7.07
C GLU A 80 -9.48 20.10 6.81
N GLU A 81 -9.94 18.95 6.34
CA GLU A 81 -9.07 17.78 6.15
C GLU A 81 -8.04 18.02 5.05
N LEU A 82 -8.42 18.64 3.92
CA LEU A 82 -7.45 19.00 2.89
C LEU A 82 -6.38 19.96 3.44
N SER A 83 -6.75 20.88 4.33
CA SER A 83 -5.78 21.77 4.98
C SER A 83 -4.80 21.02 5.89
N ILE A 84 -5.29 20.04 6.64
CA ILE A 84 -4.46 19.18 7.51
C ILE A 84 -3.51 18.33 6.66
N LEU A 85 -4.02 17.70 5.60
CA LEU A 85 -3.24 16.87 4.68
C LEU A 85 -2.11 17.66 4.00
N VAL A 86 -2.38 18.91 3.57
CA VAL A 86 -1.32 19.78 2.99
C VAL A 86 -0.30 20.20 4.04
N LYS A 87 -0.74 20.58 5.25
CA LYS A 87 0.15 21.16 6.26
C LYS A 87 1.02 20.12 6.96
N ASN A 88 0.46 18.95 7.25
CA ASN A 88 1.09 17.97 8.14
C ASN A 88 1.59 16.73 7.36
N TYR A 89 0.92 16.39 6.26
CA TYR A 89 1.18 15.15 5.54
C TYR A 89 1.63 15.39 4.09
N GLY A 90 1.97 16.62 3.71
CA GLY A 90 2.61 16.87 2.42
C GLY A 90 1.78 16.49 1.21
N PHE A 91 0.46 16.71 1.23
CA PHE A 91 -0.35 16.63 0.02
C PHE A 91 0.25 17.53 -1.07
N GLN A 92 0.53 16.97 -2.25
CA GLN A 92 1.11 17.69 -3.38
C GLN A 92 0.19 17.64 -4.60
N VAL A 93 -0.10 18.81 -5.17
CA VAL A 93 -0.93 18.94 -6.37
C VAL A 93 -0.32 18.20 -7.57
N THR A 94 1.01 18.07 -7.64
CA THR A 94 1.71 17.36 -8.71
C THR A 94 1.40 15.86 -8.77
N PHE A 95 0.86 15.28 -7.70
CA PHE A 95 0.48 13.86 -7.63
C PHE A 95 -1.03 13.63 -7.72
N MET A 96 -1.83 14.70 -7.85
CA MET A 96 -3.26 14.57 -8.10
C MET A 96 -3.53 13.97 -9.47
N ASN A 97 -4.63 13.22 -9.60
CA ASN A 97 -5.14 12.84 -10.92
C ASN A 97 -6.31 13.78 -11.29
N GLU A 98 -6.46 14.12 -12.56
CA GLU A 98 -7.56 15.01 -12.98
C GLU A 98 -8.97 14.38 -12.82
N ASN A 99 -9.05 13.15 -12.28
CA ASN A 99 -10.28 12.40 -12.09
C ASN A 99 -10.88 12.58 -10.68
N GLU A 100 -10.20 13.24 -9.74
CA GLU A 100 -10.80 13.57 -8.45
C GLU A 100 -11.96 14.56 -8.64
N SER A 101 -13.08 14.30 -7.96
CA SER A 101 -14.32 15.09 -8.11
C SER A 101 -14.14 16.58 -7.80
N TYR A 102 -13.20 16.91 -6.92
CA TYR A 102 -12.91 18.26 -6.48
C TYR A 102 -11.85 18.98 -7.32
N TYR A 103 -11.13 18.29 -8.21
CA TYR A 103 -9.98 18.83 -8.95
C TYR A 103 -10.30 20.14 -9.67
N ASN A 104 -11.31 20.14 -10.53
CA ASN A 104 -11.72 21.33 -11.28
C ASN A 104 -12.14 22.47 -10.35
N SER A 105 -12.81 22.16 -9.25
CA SER A 105 -13.31 23.16 -8.29
C SER A 105 -12.17 23.88 -7.56
N ILE A 106 -11.09 23.18 -7.23
CA ILE A 106 -9.92 23.76 -6.53
C ILE A 106 -8.86 24.33 -7.48
N MET A 107 -8.79 23.87 -8.73
CA MET A 107 -7.83 24.40 -9.69
C MET A 107 -8.36 25.64 -10.40
N PHE A 108 -9.59 25.58 -10.89
CA PHE A 108 -10.18 26.59 -11.79
C PHE A 108 -11.52 27.16 -11.30
N GLY A 109 -12.24 26.42 -10.46
CA GLY A 109 -13.60 26.75 -10.04
C GLY A 109 -13.71 27.62 -8.78
N LYS A 110 -14.88 27.53 -8.14
CA LYS A 110 -15.29 28.38 -7.01
C LYS A 110 -14.36 28.29 -5.79
N LEU A 111 -13.68 27.15 -5.59
CA LEU A 111 -12.77 26.95 -4.47
C LEU A 111 -11.32 27.36 -4.79
N SER A 112 -11.02 27.73 -6.04
CA SER A 112 -9.64 27.99 -6.49
C SER A 112 -8.92 29.07 -5.68
N LYS A 113 -9.58 30.20 -5.40
CA LYS A 113 -8.99 31.29 -4.62
C LYS A 113 -8.66 30.85 -3.19
N TRP A 114 -9.57 30.11 -2.56
CA TRP A 114 -9.36 29.59 -1.20
C TRP A 114 -8.24 28.55 -1.20
N PHE A 115 -8.31 27.57 -2.11
CA PHE A 115 -7.36 26.47 -2.18
C PHE A 115 -5.95 26.98 -2.41
N LYS A 116 -5.71 27.86 -3.40
CA LYS A 116 -4.38 28.43 -3.68
C LYS A 116 -3.80 29.13 -2.45
N LYS A 117 -4.61 29.92 -1.73
CA LYS A 117 -4.15 30.63 -0.52
C LYS A 117 -3.81 29.64 0.61
N MET A 118 -4.68 28.66 0.85
CA MET A 118 -4.48 27.62 1.87
C MET A 118 -3.25 26.77 1.53
N TYR A 119 -3.16 26.29 0.29
CA TYR A 119 -2.12 25.40 -0.21
C TYR A 119 -0.75 26.07 -0.12
N LEU A 120 -0.58 27.29 -0.64
CA LEU A 120 0.70 27.99 -0.58
C LEU A 120 1.18 28.16 0.86
N LYS A 121 0.29 28.59 1.77
CA LYS A 121 0.64 28.77 3.19
C LYS A 121 1.05 27.44 3.84
N ASN A 122 0.23 26.41 3.69
CA ASN A 122 0.40 25.14 4.39
C ASN A 122 1.50 24.27 3.78
N HIS A 123 1.64 24.25 2.46
CA HIS A 123 2.67 23.49 1.78
C HIS A 123 4.06 24.08 2.02
N LEU A 124 4.21 25.42 2.02
CA LEU A 124 5.47 26.06 2.42
C LEU A 124 5.84 25.73 3.87
N TYR A 125 4.85 25.70 4.77
CA TYR A 125 5.08 25.27 6.14
C TYR A 125 5.58 23.82 6.19
N TRP A 126 4.92 22.90 5.47
CA TRP A 126 5.33 21.51 5.42
C TRP A 126 6.75 21.34 4.85
N LEU A 127 7.04 21.99 3.71
CA LEU A 127 8.35 21.94 3.06
C LEU A 127 9.46 22.46 3.96
N LYS A 128 9.23 23.55 4.71
CA LYS A 128 10.23 24.09 5.65
C LYS A 128 10.70 23.05 6.69
N HIS A 129 9.82 22.11 7.07
CA HIS A 129 10.10 21.11 8.09
C HIS A 129 10.39 19.71 7.52
N ASN A 130 10.31 19.51 6.20
CA ASN A 130 10.41 18.21 5.54
C ASN A 130 11.17 18.31 4.21
N PHE A 131 12.04 19.29 4.06
CA PHE A 131 12.75 19.55 2.80
C PHE A 131 13.66 18.37 2.43
N GLU A 132 14.30 17.77 3.43
CA GLU A 132 15.16 16.59 3.29
C GLU A 132 14.41 15.35 2.80
N LYS A 133 13.08 15.29 3.01
CA LYS A 133 12.24 14.16 2.59
C LYS A 133 11.90 14.22 1.11
N GLN A 134 12.02 15.37 0.45
CA GLN A 134 11.59 15.53 -0.95
C GLN A 134 12.33 14.59 -1.91
N LEU A 135 13.62 14.37 -1.66
CA LEU A 135 14.43 13.47 -2.49
C LEU A 135 13.99 12.01 -2.29
N ASP A 136 13.68 11.60 -1.07
CA ASP A 136 13.24 10.23 -0.77
C ASP A 136 11.84 9.99 -1.35
N ILE A 137 10.91 10.95 -1.20
CA ILE A 137 9.57 10.88 -1.79
C ILE A 137 9.66 10.77 -3.31
N LYS A 138 10.51 11.57 -3.95
CA LYS A 138 10.76 11.49 -5.39
C LYS A 138 11.26 10.09 -5.76
N THR A 139 12.29 9.60 -5.06
CA THR A 139 12.88 8.28 -5.30
C THR A 139 11.84 7.18 -5.20
N LEU A 140 11.00 7.17 -4.16
CA LEU A 140 9.93 6.19 -3.98
C LEU A 140 8.89 6.24 -5.10
N ASN A 141 8.58 7.42 -5.62
CA ASN A 141 7.60 7.58 -6.70
C ASN A 141 8.16 7.24 -8.09
N GLU A 142 9.48 7.19 -8.27
CA GLU A 142 10.13 6.74 -9.51
C GLU A 142 10.28 5.21 -9.58
N LEU A 143 10.19 4.52 -8.43
CA LEU A 143 10.33 3.06 -8.35
C LEU A 143 9.40 2.27 -9.30
N PRO A 144 8.10 2.58 -9.43
CA PRO A 144 7.21 1.87 -10.34
C PRO A 144 7.58 2.06 -11.80
N VAL A 145 8.16 3.21 -12.16
CA VAL A 145 8.57 3.47 -13.54
C VAL A 145 9.72 2.54 -13.90
N LYS A 146 10.74 2.45 -13.03
CA LYS A 146 11.84 1.49 -13.18
C LYS A 146 11.34 0.05 -13.24
N ASP A 147 10.38 -0.28 -12.37
CA ASP A 147 9.76 -1.61 -12.28
C ASP A 147 8.97 -2.00 -13.54
N GLN A 148 8.17 -1.08 -14.08
CA GLN A 148 7.43 -1.27 -15.34
C GLN A 148 8.36 -1.43 -16.54
N VAL A 149 9.48 -0.72 -16.56
CA VAL A 149 10.51 -0.87 -17.60
C VAL A 149 11.05 -2.31 -17.58
N ILE A 150 11.40 -2.83 -16.40
CA ILE A 150 11.84 -4.24 -16.25
C ILE A 150 10.74 -5.19 -16.73
N ALA A 151 9.50 -5.00 -16.29
CA ALA A 151 8.38 -5.86 -16.67
C ALA A 151 8.13 -5.88 -18.19
N LYS A 152 8.15 -4.71 -18.83
CA LYS A 152 7.95 -4.56 -20.28
C LYS A 152 9.04 -5.28 -21.07
N TYR A 153 10.31 -4.96 -20.80
CA TYR A 153 11.42 -5.62 -21.51
C TYR A 153 11.47 -7.12 -21.23
N SER A 154 11.11 -7.53 -20.00
CA SER A 154 11.02 -8.94 -19.64
C SER A 154 10.01 -9.69 -20.51
N ALA A 155 8.81 -9.10 -20.66
CA ALA A 155 7.75 -9.67 -21.48
C ALA A 155 8.09 -9.67 -22.97
N ASP A 156 8.66 -8.59 -23.49
CA ASP A 156 9.02 -8.47 -24.92
C ASP A 156 10.04 -9.54 -25.31
N LEU A 157 11.10 -9.71 -24.52
CA LEU A 157 12.14 -10.70 -24.80
C LEU A 157 11.62 -12.13 -24.69
N GLN A 158 10.75 -12.43 -23.73
CA GLN A 158 10.15 -13.77 -23.62
C GLN A 158 9.21 -14.11 -24.78
N ASN A 159 8.51 -13.12 -25.33
CA ASN A 159 7.54 -13.33 -26.40
C ASN A 159 8.16 -13.35 -27.80
N GLN A 160 9.28 -12.64 -28.01
CA GLN A 160 9.90 -12.48 -29.32
C GLN A 160 11.05 -13.46 -29.58
N LEU A 161 11.70 -13.97 -28.53
CA LEU A 161 12.84 -14.86 -28.66
C LEU A 161 12.43 -16.31 -28.48
N ASN A 162 12.77 -17.16 -29.45
CA ASN A 162 12.70 -18.62 -29.32
C ASN A 162 13.84 -19.14 -28.44
N LEU A 163 13.81 -18.77 -27.16
CA LEU A 163 14.80 -19.18 -26.17
C LEU A 163 14.64 -20.67 -25.80
N ASP A 164 15.78 -21.36 -25.69
CA ASP A 164 15.82 -22.70 -25.11
C ASP A 164 15.58 -22.66 -23.58
N SER A 165 15.49 -23.84 -22.95
CA SER A 165 15.19 -23.95 -21.51
C SER A 165 16.27 -23.35 -20.61
N ILE A 166 17.55 -23.46 -20.99
CA ILE A 166 18.68 -22.93 -20.21
C ILE A 166 18.68 -21.40 -20.29
N GLN A 167 18.49 -20.87 -21.49
CA GLN A 167 18.38 -19.43 -21.74
C GLN A 167 17.18 -18.82 -21.00
N LYS A 168 16.04 -19.50 -20.98
CA LYS A 168 14.85 -19.08 -20.20
C LYS A 168 15.14 -19.01 -18.71
N ASN A 169 15.79 -20.01 -18.14
CA ASN A 169 16.13 -20.01 -16.72
C ASN A 169 17.10 -18.86 -16.37
N LYS A 170 18.14 -18.66 -17.18
CA LYS A 170 19.08 -17.55 -17.01
C LYS A 170 18.39 -16.20 -17.16
N PHE A 171 17.43 -16.08 -18.07
CA PHE A 171 16.64 -14.87 -18.26
C PHE A 171 15.77 -14.53 -17.03
N ILE A 172 15.12 -15.54 -16.45
CA ILE A 172 14.32 -15.39 -15.22
C ILE A 172 15.22 -14.90 -14.07
N GLU A 173 16.40 -15.51 -13.90
CA GLU A 173 17.36 -15.12 -12.87
C GLU A 173 17.83 -13.67 -13.03
N ILE A 174 18.20 -13.28 -14.26
CA ILE A 174 18.61 -11.90 -14.56
C ILE A 174 17.48 -10.91 -14.27
N THR A 175 16.25 -11.24 -14.68
CA THR A 175 15.06 -10.40 -14.43
C THR A 175 14.82 -10.25 -12.93
N ALA A 176 14.86 -11.34 -12.17
CA ALA A 176 14.72 -11.33 -10.72
C ALA A 176 15.78 -10.44 -10.05
N ASN A 177 17.03 -10.49 -10.51
CA ASN A 177 18.10 -9.63 -10.03
C ASN A 177 17.86 -8.14 -10.31
N TYR A 178 17.27 -7.79 -11.47
CA TYR A 178 16.89 -6.39 -11.74
C TYR A 178 15.76 -5.90 -10.85
N TYR A 179 14.72 -6.71 -10.63
CA TYR A 179 13.68 -6.37 -9.66
C TYR A 179 14.27 -6.18 -8.26
N PHE A 180 15.20 -7.05 -7.86
CA PHE A 180 15.86 -6.95 -6.57
C PHE A 180 16.67 -5.66 -6.43
N LYS A 181 17.46 -5.29 -7.45
CA LYS A 181 18.18 -4.00 -7.43
C LYS A 181 17.24 -2.80 -7.30
N ASN A 182 16.04 -2.88 -7.88
CA ASN A 182 15.06 -1.81 -7.76
C ASN A 182 14.52 -1.65 -6.33
N ILE A 183 14.59 -2.68 -5.48
CA ILE A 183 14.15 -2.58 -4.08
C ILE A 183 15.19 -1.96 -3.15
N ASP A 184 16.44 -1.80 -3.61
CA ASP A 184 17.54 -1.24 -2.80
C ASP A 184 17.23 0.20 -2.36
N ASP A 185 16.60 1.00 -3.22
CA ASP A 185 16.16 2.36 -2.87
C ASP A 185 15.11 2.34 -1.74
N LEU A 186 14.13 1.43 -1.80
CA LEU A 186 13.14 1.24 -0.73
C LEU A 186 13.81 0.80 0.57
N LEU A 187 14.77 -0.12 0.50
CA LEU A 187 15.52 -0.59 1.67
C LEU A 187 16.38 0.52 2.28
N TYR A 188 17.06 1.32 1.45
CA TYR A 188 17.86 2.45 1.89
C TYR A 188 17.01 3.48 2.64
N ILE A 189 15.86 3.84 2.08
CA ILE A 189 14.92 4.78 2.70
C ILE A 189 14.35 4.17 3.99
N SER A 190 13.98 2.89 3.98
CA SER A 190 13.47 2.21 5.18
C SER A 190 14.50 2.21 6.32
N LYS A 191 15.78 1.98 6.00
CA LYS A 191 16.90 2.09 6.93
C LYS A 191 17.07 3.51 7.48
N LYS A 192 16.99 4.52 6.62
CA LYS A 192 17.16 5.93 6.99
C LYS A 192 16.12 6.38 8.03
N TYR A 193 14.86 5.96 7.87
CA TYR A 193 13.78 6.31 8.80
C TYR A 193 13.53 5.25 9.88
N ASP A 194 14.28 4.14 9.83
CA ASP A 194 14.13 2.95 10.68
C ASP A 194 12.67 2.44 10.71
N GLU A 195 11.95 2.56 9.60
CA GLU A 195 10.53 2.26 9.44
C GLU A 195 10.25 2.02 7.95
N LEU A 196 9.20 1.27 7.62
CA LEU A 196 8.74 1.23 6.24
C LEU A 196 8.20 2.62 5.86
N PRO A 197 8.52 3.14 4.67
CA PRO A 197 7.95 4.38 4.17
C PRO A 197 6.42 4.37 4.23
N SER A 198 5.84 5.38 4.89
CA SER A 198 4.39 5.53 5.04
C SER A 198 3.99 7.00 5.04
N THR A 199 2.68 7.24 4.96
CA THR A 199 2.11 8.59 5.06
C THR A 199 2.44 9.28 6.39
N TYR A 200 2.70 8.52 7.45
CA TYR A 200 3.01 9.02 8.78
C TYR A 200 4.44 9.55 8.93
N ASN A 201 5.43 8.89 8.31
CA ASN A 201 6.84 9.25 8.49
C ASN A 201 7.41 10.13 7.37
N LEU A 202 6.91 9.97 6.14
CA LEU A 202 7.44 10.64 4.96
C LEU A 202 6.44 11.62 4.33
N GLY A 203 5.14 11.29 4.36
CA GLY A 203 4.07 12.09 3.78
C GLY A 203 3.22 11.33 2.77
N LEU A 204 2.14 11.97 2.32
CA LEU A 204 1.16 11.48 1.36
C LEU A 204 1.83 11.16 0.01
N VAL A 205 1.37 10.06 -0.57
CA VAL A 205 1.80 9.50 -1.87
C VAL A 205 3.18 8.86 -1.86
N GLN A 206 3.16 7.53 -1.76
CA GLN A 206 4.33 6.69 -1.97
C GLN A 206 3.95 5.49 -2.82
N ASN A 207 4.36 5.52 -4.07
CA ASN A 207 4.05 4.49 -5.03
C ASN A 207 5.16 3.43 -5.05
N TYR A 208 5.32 2.59 -4.03
CA TYR A 208 6.31 1.49 -4.09
C TYR A 208 5.69 0.09 -3.99
N ARG A 209 4.37 -0.01 -3.77
CA ARG A 209 3.70 -1.29 -3.50
C ARG A 209 3.88 -2.31 -4.62
N THR A 210 3.77 -1.89 -5.88
CA THR A 210 3.99 -2.77 -7.04
C THR A 210 5.39 -3.38 -7.05
N VAL A 211 6.41 -2.57 -6.72
CA VAL A 211 7.81 -3.02 -6.65
C VAL A 211 8.00 -4.08 -5.57
N LEU A 212 7.34 -3.90 -4.42
CA LEU A 212 7.35 -4.88 -3.34
C LEU A 212 6.68 -6.20 -3.77
N ILE A 213 5.53 -6.13 -4.45
CA ILE A 213 4.79 -7.29 -4.96
C ILE A 213 5.63 -8.09 -5.97
N HIS A 214 6.25 -7.43 -6.95
CA HIS A 214 7.14 -8.12 -7.90
C HIS A 214 8.34 -8.76 -7.20
N ASN A 215 8.90 -8.10 -6.18
CA ASN A 215 9.98 -8.69 -5.41
C ASN A 215 9.53 -9.82 -4.48
N PHE A 216 8.30 -9.83 -3.98
CA PHE A 216 7.76 -11.00 -3.29
C PHE A 216 7.54 -12.18 -4.25
N ARG A 217 7.16 -11.91 -5.49
CA ARG A 217 7.05 -12.94 -6.53
C ARG A 217 8.40 -13.55 -6.90
N GLU A 218 9.38 -12.71 -7.22
CA GLU A 218 10.66 -13.17 -7.79
C GLU A 218 11.73 -13.46 -6.71
N ASN A 219 11.77 -12.66 -5.64
CA ASN A 219 12.83 -12.64 -4.62
C ASN A 219 12.31 -12.82 -3.17
N THR A 220 11.21 -13.57 -2.98
CA THR A 220 10.41 -13.68 -1.73
C THR A 220 11.23 -13.59 -0.44
N ASN A 221 12.07 -14.59 -0.16
CA ASN A 221 12.81 -14.69 1.10
C ASN A 221 13.86 -13.59 1.26
N LYS A 222 14.55 -13.23 0.17
CA LYS A 222 15.62 -12.22 0.19
C LYS A 222 15.04 -10.84 0.51
N THR A 223 13.95 -10.49 -0.15
CA THR A 223 13.21 -9.25 0.08
C THR A 223 12.64 -9.19 1.49
N TRP A 224 11.98 -10.27 1.92
CA TRP A 224 11.37 -10.33 3.25
C TRP A 224 12.40 -10.17 4.35
N ASN A 225 13.51 -10.93 4.31
CA ASN A 225 14.53 -10.89 5.35
C ASN A 225 15.14 -9.48 5.52
N LEU A 226 15.23 -8.70 4.44
CA LEU A 226 15.78 -7.35 4.49
C LEU A 226 14.77 -6.30 4.97
N LEU A 227 13.49 -6.43 4.59
CA LEU A 227 12.47 -5.44 4.91
C LEU A 227 11.66 -5.75 6.17
N PHE A 228 11.63 -7.01 6.61
CA PHE A 228 10.80 -7.46 7.74
C PHE A 228 10.99 -6.63 9.02
N PRO A 229 12.20 -6.23 9.44
CA PRO A 229 12.37 -5.39 10.62
C PRO A 229 11.59 -4.06 10.52
N TYR A 230 11.64 -3.41 9.36
CA TYR A 230 10.97 -2.12 9.11
C TYR A 230 9.46 -2.29 8.92
N ILE A 231 9.02 -3.34 8.23
CA ILE A 231 7.60 -3.70 8.07
C ILE A 231 6.99 -3.92 9.46
N LYS A 232 7.62 -4.77 10.28
CA LYS A 232 7.16 -5.08 11.63
C LYS A 232 7.08 -3.82 12.50
N LYS A 233 8.11 -2.96 12.46
CA LYS A 233 8.12 -1.73 13.25
C LYS A 233 7.01 -0.75 12.83
N SER A 234 6.78 -0.55 11.53
CA SER A 234 5.67 0.27 11.04
C SER A 234 4.31 -0.33 11.38
N TYR A 235 4.18 -1.66 11.33
CA TYR A 235 2.96 -2.35 11.74
C TYR A 235 2.64 -2.14 13.22
N MET A 236 3.64 -2.29 14.09
CA MET A 236 3.52 -2.05 15.54
C MET A 236 3.16 -0.60 15.88
N LYS A 237 3.46 0.35 14.99
CA LYS A 237 3.10 1.76 15.12
C LYS A 237 1.75 2.11 14.49
N ASN A 238 0.98 1.12 14.03
CA ASN A 238 -0.28 1.30 13.30
C ASN A 238 -0.17 2.13 12.01
N GLN A 239 1.03 2.23 11.43
CA GLN A 239 1.25 3.03 10.21
C GLN A 239 0.90 2.28 8.92
N ILE A 240 0.82 0.95 9.01
CA ILE A 240 0.44 0.05 7.92
C ILE A 240 -0.52 -1.01 8.47
N THR A 241 -1.29 -1.65 7.60
CA THR A 241 -2.16 -2.79 7.94
C THR A 241 -1.45 -4.11 7.65
N ASN A 242 -2.07 -5.23 8.02
CA ASN A 242 -1.51 -6.56 7.80
C ASN A 242 -1.42 -7.00 6.31
N VAL A 243 -1.85 -6.16 5.35
CA VAL A 243 -1.86 -6.48 3.90
C VAL A 243 -0.45 -6.86 3.38
N ILE A 244 0.63 -6.33 3.97
CA ILE A 244 2.00 -6.73 3.59
C ILE A 244 2.31 -8.18 3.95
N PHE A 245 1.83 -8.65 5.11
CA PHE A 245 1.99 -10.02 5.55
C PHE A 245 1.20 -10.97 4.66
N GLN A 246 -0.02 -10.58 4.27
CA GLN A 246 -0.86 -11.32 3.32
C GLN A 246 -0.19 -11.50 1.97
N ASP A 247 0.37 -10.45 1.40
CA ASP A 247 1.09 -10.54 0.13
C ASP A 247 2.31 -11.48 0.25
N PHE A 248 3.07 -11.38 1.34
CA PHE A 248 4.21 -12.26 1.56
C PHE A 248 3.78 -13.73 1.67
N ASP A 249 2.79 -14.01 2.50
CA ASP A 249 2.23 -15.34 2.73
C ASP A 249 1.65 -15.94 1.43
N PHE A 250 0.97 -15.12 0.62
CA PHE A 250 0.48 -15.51 -0.71
C PHE A 250 1.62 -15.99 -1.62
N TYR A 251 2.71 -15.24 -1.72
CA TYR A 251 3.84 -15.63 -2.56
C TYR A 251 4.66 -16.80 -1.97
N CYS A 252 4.78 -16.90 -0.65
CA CYS A 252 5.34 -18.08 0.02
C CYS A 252 4.56 -19.34 -0.34
N TYR A 253 3.23 -19.27 -0.37
CA TYR A 253 2.41 -20.41 -0.78
C TYR A 253 2.62 -20.75 -2.26
N LEU A 254 2.56 -19.75 -3.16
CA LEU A 254 2.78 -19.97 -4.58
C LEU A 254 4.15 -20.58 -4.87
N LYS A 255 5.19 -20.24 -4.11
CA LYS A 255 6.55 -20.76 -4.30
C LYS A 255 6.78 -22.09 -3.59
N ASN A 256 6.49 -22.14 -2.30
CA ASN A 256 6.91 -23.23 -1.40
C ASN A 256 5.75 -24.08 -0.88
N GLY A 257 4.51 -23.60 -0.98
CA GLY A 257 3.31 -24.34 -0.56
C GLY A 257 2.94 -24.17 0.91
N PHE A 258 3.56 -23.23 1.62
CA PHE A 258 3.27 -22.91 3.02
C PHE A 258 3.02 -21.41 3.23
N GLN A 259 2.58 -21.04 4.42
CA GLN A 259 2.48 -19.66 4.90
C GLN A 259 3.22 -19.50 6.23
N LYS A 260 3.57 -18.27 6.61
CA LYS A 260 4.30 -17.96 7.84
C LYS A 260 3.44 -17.24 8.88
N PHE A 261 2.52 -16.38 8.42
CA PHE A 261 1.73 -15.49 9.27
C PHE A 261 0.29 -15.95 9.47
N ASN A 262 -0.09 -17.08 8.88
CA ASN A 262 -1.47 -17.57 8.87
C ASN A 262 -2.47 -16.53 8.35
N SER A 263 -2.02 -15.66 7.44
CA SER A 263 -2.73 -14.42 7.10
C SER A 263 -3.79 -14.60 6.00
N PHE A 264 -3.94 -15.81 5.44
CA PHE A 264 -4.94 -16.11 4.42
C PHE A 264 -5.30 -17.61 4.38
N LYS A 265 -6.49 -17.93 3.88
CA LYS A 265 -7.12 -19.25 3.78
C LYS A 265 -7.05 -19.79 2.36
N ILE A 266 -7.11 -21.11 2.22
CA ILE A 266 -7.07 -21.78 0.90
C ILE A 266 -8.17 -21.30 -0.05
N ASN A 267 -9.33 -20.92 0.49
CA ASN A 267 -10.49 -20.48 -0.31
C ASN A 267 -10.26 -19.09 -0.93
N GLN A 268 -9.33 -18.29 -0.40
CA GLN A 268 -8.91 -16.99 -0.94
C GLN A 268 -7.92 -17.16 -2.10
N ILE A 269 -7.33 -18.35 -2.28
CA ILE A 269 -6.48 -18.66 -3.44
C ILE A 269 -7.37 -19.13 -4.60
N PRO A 270 -7.19 -18.60 -5.83
CA PRO A 270 -7.93 -19.08 -6.98
C PRO A 270 -7.69 -20.58 -7.20
N PRO A 271 -8.74 -21.36 -7.54
CA PRO A 271 -8.63 -22.81 -7.65
C PRO A 271 -7.46 -23.30 -8.53
N SER A 272 -7.15 -22.56 -9.59
CA SER A 272 -6.06 -22.84 -10.54
C SER A 272 -4.64 -22.74 -9.93
N PHE A 273 -4.47 -22.10 -8.78
CA PHE A 273 -3.20 -21.94 -8.08
C PHE A 273 -3.08 -22.82 -6.83
N ARG A 274 -4.09 -23.62 -6.51
CA ARG A 274 -4.06 -24.48 -5.32
C ARG A 274 -3.16 -25.69 -5.54
N LYS A 275 -2.20 -25.95 -4.63
CA LYS A 275 -1.19 -27.02 -4.71
C LYS A 275 -1.66 -28.37 -4.14
N ASN A 276 -2.97 -28.55 -3.95
CA ASN A 276 -3.67 -29.65 -3.27
C ASN A 276 -3.76 -29.48 -1.75
N GLY A 277 -4.97 -29.68 -1.20
CA GLY A 277 -5.26 -29.54 0.25
C GLY A 277 -6.44 -28.61 0.54
N ASN A 278 -7.06 -28.81 1.71
CA ASN A 278 -8.13 -27.94 2.25
C ASN A 278 -7.59 -26.83 3.16
N GLU A 279 -6.28 -26.83 3.45
CA GLU A 279 -5.61 -25.88 4.34
C GLU A 279 -4.20 -25.57 3.82
N ILE A 280 -3.67 -24.41 4.22
CA ILE A 280 -2.30 -24.00 3.89
C ILE A 280 -1.43 -24.29 5.12
N PRO A 281 -0.37 -25.12 5.01
CA PRO A 281 0.49 -25.44 6.14
C PRO A 281 1.25 -24.21 6.63
N ILE A 282 1.47 -24.14 7.94
CA ILE A 282 2.26 -23.09 8.60
C ILE A 282 3.73 -23.58 8.66
N GLU A 283 4.66 -22.75 8.19
CA GLU A 283 6.12 -23.04 8.16
C GLU A 283 6.66 -23.32 9.56
N ASP A 284 6.38 -22.43 10.50
CA ASP A 284 6.87 -22.48 11.88
C ASP A 284 5.77 -21.97 12.83
N LYS A 285 5.17 -22.89 13.58
CA LYS A 285 4.11 -22.58 14.55
C LYS A 285 4.62 -21.84 15.77
N GLU A 286 5.84 -22.12 16.24
CA GLU A 286 6.40 -21.47 17.42
C GLU A 286 6.70 -20.00 17.13
N PHE A 287 7.31 -19.73 15.97
CA PHE A 287 7.50 -18.38 15.47
C PHE A 287 6.17 -17.63 15.36
N LEU A 288 5.16 -18.24 14.74
CA LEU A 288 3.86 -17.61 14.54
C LEU A 288 3.22 -17.21 15.87
N GLU A 289 3.18 -18.12 16.85
CA GLU A 289 2.58 -17.85 18.15
C GLU A 289 3.35 -16.79 18.95
N SER A 290 4.68 -16.75 18.84
CA SER A 290 5.48 -15.66 19.41
C SER A 290 5.19 -14.32 18.73
N PHE A 291 5.10 -14.32 17.40
CA PHE A 291 4.83 -13.11 16.63
C PHE A 291 3.44 -12.55 16.94
N LYS A 292 2.41 -13.40 16.94
CA LYS A 292 1.03 -13.01 17.28
C LYS A 292 0.93 -12.31 18.64
N LYS A 293 1.62 -12.85 19.66
CA LYS A 293 1.68 -12.24 20.99
C LYS A 293 2.35 -10.87 20.97
N GLU A 294 3.45 -10.75 20.23
CA GLU A 294 4.19 -9.50 20.13
C GLU A 294 3.35 -8.39 19.47
N VAL A 295 2.60 -8.73 18.43
CA VAL A 295 1.85 -7.76 17.61
C VAL A 295 0.35 -7.68 17.95
N ASN A 296 -0.08 -8.37 19.01
CA ASN A 296 -1.47 -8.47 19.47
C ASN A 296 -2.44 -8.93 18.37
N TRP A 297 -2.08 -9.97 17.61
CA TRP A 297 -2.99 -10.60 16.65
C TRP A 297 -3.95 -11.56 17.34
N GLU A 298 -5.25 -11.37 17.05
CA GLU A 298 -6.29 -12.31 17.44
C GLU A 298 -6.36 -13.42 16.38
N ASN A 299 -6.46 -14.67 16.86
CA ASN A 299 -6.18 -15.92 16.15
C ASN A 299 -6.46 -15.96 14.64
#